data_AF-A0A1A8WU46-F1
#
_entry.id   AF-A0A1A8WU46-F1
#
_cell.length_a   1.000
_cell.length_b   1.000
_cell.length_c   1.000
_cell.angle_alpha   90.00
_cell.angle_beta   90.00
_cell.angle_gamma   90.00
#
_symmetry.space_group_name_H-M   'P 1'
#
loop_
_entity.id
_entity.type
_entity.pdbx_description
1 polymer ?
#
loop_
_entity_poly.entity_id
_entity_poly.type
_entity_poly.pdbx_seq_one_letter_code
_entity_poly.pdbx_strand_id
1 'polypeptide(L)'
;MNIYIFLLIEILVIHAFIKCSAECVKETYPDHIEKITTRNRGECPYKLIYEHLPNGTVREDVMKLADLEFQATVYFLFIVLLAYMKHRKDNTNKQELFSKICYSEVETTIDYFIQHFGNRFKDKRSKDKCIDRIIRRLNFIVIEGILTKDYCERAQKYFWIEQRVIEEMSVKVFKEKTDDKKRNMCINELAIKSLISKLERGRNIKLSDGMIANTVSTVEDFLLDLLREAEINKPSKESLKKE
;
A
#
# COMPACT_ATOMS: atom_id res chain seq x y z
N MET A 1 2.86 -39.64 18.51
CA MET A 1 2.17 -39.01 17.36
C MET A 1 3.24 -38.67 16.33
N ASN A 2 3.17 -39.24 15.12
CA ASN A 2 4.29 -39.27 14.18
C ASN A 2 4.46 -37.89 13.52
N ILE A 3 5.60 -37.23 13.68
CA ILE A 3 5.88 -35.87 13.17
C ILE A 3 5.59 -35.74 11.67
N TYR A 4 5.80 -36.83 10.92
CA TYR A 4 5.50 -36.90 9.50
C TYR A 4 4.01 -36.77 9.17
N ILE A 5 3.10 -37.27 10.04
CA ILE A 5 1.65 -37.14 9.86
C ILE A 5 1.22 -35.68 10.09
N PHE A 6 1.80 -35.02 11.09
CA PHE A 6 1.51 -33.62 11.38
C PHE A 6 1.96 -32.70 10.23
N LEU A 7 3.17 -32.90 9.70
CA LEU A 7 3.68 -32.17 8.54
C LEU A 7 2.85 -32.44 7.27
N LEU A 8 2.37 -33.67 7.07
CA LEU A 8 1.52 -34.00 5.92
C LEU A 8 0.16 -33.28 5.99
N ILE A 9 -0.40 -33.15 7.20
CA ILE A 9 -1.65 -32.43 7.44
C ILE A 9 -1.46 -30.94 7.17
N GLU A 10 -0.37 -30.32 7.65
CA GLU A 10 -0.10 -28.90 7.37
C GLU A 10 0.11 -28.62 5.88
N ILE A 11 0.84 -29.49 5.17
CA ILE A 11 1.04 -29.37 3.71
C ILE A 11 -0.29 -29.53 2.96
N LEU A 12 -1.14 -30.47 3.36
CA LEU A 12 -2.48 -30.67 2.77
C LEU A 12 -3.42 -29.49 3.02
N VAL A 13 -3.37 -28.88 4.21
CA VAL A 13 -4.16 -27.68 4.53
C VAL A 13 -3.71 -26.49 3.67
N ILE A 14 -2.40 -26.29 3.51
CA ILE A 14 -1.85 -25.24 2.63
C ILE A 14 -2.24 -25.50 1.17
N HIS A 15 -2.15 -26.75 0.69
CA HIS A 15 -2.54 -27.10 -0.69
C HIS A 15 -4.05 -26.91 -0.93
N ALA A 16 -4.90 -27.28 0.03
CA ALA A 16 -6.34 -27.09 -0.05
C ALA A 16 -6.72 -25.60 -0.07
N PHE A 17 -6.00 -24.76 0.70
CA PHE A 17 -6.17 -23.30 0.68
C PHE A 17 -5.77 -22.68 -0.66
N ILE A 18 -4.63 -23.11 -1.24
CA ILE A 18 -4.15 -22.65 -2.56
C ILE A 18 -5.12 -23.08 -3.67
N LYS A 19 -5.69 -24.29 -3.59
CA LYS A 19 -6.59 -24.81 -4.61
C LYS A 19 -7.99 -24.17 -4.53
N CYS A 20 -8.52 -23.93 -3.34
CA CYS A 20 -9.80 -23.21 -3.15
C CYS A 20 -9.73 -21.73 -3.57
N SER A 21 -8.57 -21.08 -3.42
CA SER A 21 -8.36 -19.70 -3.88
C SER A 21 -8.16 -19.59 -5.40
N ALA A 22 -7.73 -20.67 -6.06
CA ALA A 22 -7.60 -20.74 -7.52
C ALA A 22 -8.92 -21.01 -8.25
N GLU A 23 -9.87 -21.72 -7.65
CA GLU A 23 -11.16 -22.09 -8.29
C GLU A 23 -12.27 -21.04 -8.15
N CYS A 24 -12.12 -20.03 -7.28
CA CYS A 24 -13.12 -18.99 -7.05
C CYS A 24 -13.07 -17.78 -8.00
N VAL A 25 -12.27 -17.79 -9.08
CA VAL A 25 -12.21 -16.63 -10.00
C VAL A 25 -12.39 -17.05 -11.46
N LYS A 26 -13.62 -17.42 -11.79
CA LYS A 26 -14.18 -17.19 -13.13
C LYS A 26 -15.39 -16.28 -13.00
N GLU A 27 -15.14 -15.02 -12.68
CA GLU A 27 -16.14 -13.98 -12.87
C GLU A 27 -15.60 -12.95 -13.85
N THR A 28 -16.38 -12.75 -14.90
CA THR A 28 -16.19 -11.79 -16.00
C THR A 28 -15.83 -10.41 -15.45
N TYR A 29 -14.69 -9.90 -15.91
CA TYR A 29 -14.15 -8.60 -15.55
C TYR A 29 -15.05 -7.48 -16.10
N PRO A 30 -15.38 -6.46 -15.30
CA PRO A 30 -15.73 -5.17 -15.87
C PRO A 30 -14.45 -4.49 -16.38
N ASP A 31 -14.37 -4.34 -17.71
CA ASP A 31 -13.32 -3.63 -18.45
C ASP A 31 -13.31 -2.13 -18.09
N HIS A 32 -12.56 -1.76 -17.06
CA HIS A 32 -12.36 -0.34 -16.70
C HIS A 32 -10.89 0.08 -16.66
N ILE A 33 -10.00 -0.75 -17.21
CA ILE A 33 -8.61 -0.33 -17.48
C ILE A 33 -8.63 0.27 -18.88
N GLU A 34 -8.54 1.59 -18.99
CA GLU A 34 -8.30 2.24 -20.28
C GLU A 34 -7.02 1.67 -20.88
N LYS A 35 -7.16 0.80 -21.88
CA LYS A 35 -6.10 0.52 -22.83
C LYS A 35 -5.90 1.80 -23.64
N ILE A 36 -5.01 2.67 -23.20
CA ILE A 36 -4.57 3.79 -24.05
C ILE A 36 -3.74 3.19 -25.19
N THR A 37 -4.41 2.94 -26.30
CA THR A 37 -3.80 2.65 -27.59
C THR A 37 -3.33 3.96 -28.22
N THR A 38 -2.15 4.46 -27.85
CA THR A 38 -1.37 5.37 -28.71
C THR A 38 0.00 5.70 -28.13
N ARG A 39 0.96 5.95 -29.03
CA ARG A 39 2.33 6.40 -28.76
C ARG A 39 2.39 7.68 -27.88
N ASN A 40 2.29 7.56 -26.57
CA ASN A 40 2.67 8.64 -25.65
C ASN A 40 4.00 8.28 -24.98
N ARG A 41 5.10 8.83 -25.49
CA ARG A 41 6.38 8.87 -24.78
C ARG A 41 6.24 9.90 -23.64
N GLY A 42 5.77 9.47 -22.47
CA GLY A 42 5.81 10.34 -21.29
C GLY A 42 4.81 10.04 -20.16
N GLU A 43 3.73 9.30 -20.41
CA GLU A 43 2.72 9.01 -19.38
C GLU A 43 2.91 7.59 -18.83
N CYS A 44 2.93 7.44 -17.50
CA CYS A 44 2.93 6.13 -16.86
C CYS A 44 1.62 5.41 -17.21
N PRO A 45 1.65 4.29 -17.97
CA PRO A 45 0.43 3.63 -18.44
C PRO A 45 -0.33 2.91 -17.33
N TYR A 46 0.26 2.80 -16.13
CA TYR A 46 -0.34 2.18 -14.96
C TYR A 46 -0.49 3.23 -13.86
N LYS A 47 -1.71 3.72 -13.70
CA LYS A 47 -2.12 4.68 -12.67
C LYS A 47 -3.22 4.06 -11.82
N LEU A 48 -3.18 4.27 -10.51
CA LEU A 48 -4.33 3.91 -9.67
C LEU A 48 -5.48 4.86 -10.01
N ILE A 49 -6.59 4.32 -10.51
CA ILE A 49 -7.83 5.07 -10.73
C ILE A 49 -8.58 5.11 -9.40
N TYR A 50 -8.55 6.27 -8.75
CA TYR A 50 -9.17 6.51 -7.46
C TYR A 50 -9.93 7.85 -7.48
N GLU A 51 -11.15 7.84 -6.95
CA GLU A 51 -11.97 9.05 -6.78
C GLU A 51 -12.06 9.33 -5.28
N HIS A 52 -11.60 10.50 -4.84
CA HIS A 52 -11.64 10.89 -3.43
C HIS A 52 -13.07 10.98 -2.88
N LEU A 53 -13.23 10.93 -1.55
CA LEU A 53 -14.47 11.37 -0.91
C LEU A 53 -14.84 12.81 -1.36
N PRO A 54 -16.14 13.18 -1.36
CA PRO A 54 -16.60 14.47 -1.85
C PRO A 54 -15.81 15.67 -1.30
N ASN A 55 -15.54 16.65 -2.16
CA ASN A 55 -14.70 17.81 -1.87
C ASN A 55 -15.02 18.46 -0.51
N GLY A 56 -13.97 18.67 0.28
CA GLY A 56 -14.05 19.24 1.63
C GLY A 56 -14.23 18.22 2.75
N THR A 57 -14.51 16.95 2.44
CA THR A 57 -14.63 15.89 3.45
C THR A 57 -13.27 15.50 4.02
N VAL A 58 -12.28 15.33 3.15
CA VAL A 58 -10.92 14.90 3.49
C VAL A 58 -9.98 16.09 3.38
N ARG A 59 -9.04 16.22 4.33
CA ARG A 59 -8.02 17.27 4.27
C ARG A 59 -7.12 17.09 3.05
N GLU A 60 -6.71 18.21 2.47
CA GLU A 60 -5.88 18.23 1.25
C GLU A 60 -4.53 17.52 1.42
N ASP A 61 -3.90 17.66 2.58
CA ASP A 61 -2.62 17.01 2.88
C ASP A 61 -2.73 15.47 2.93
N VAL A 62 -3.87 14.96 3.41
CA VAL A 62 -4.17 13.53 3.39
C VAL A 62 -4.29 13.02 1.95
N MET A 63 -5.08 13.71 1.12
CA MET A 63 -5.29 13.32 -0.28
C MET A 63 -3.97 13.30 -1.05
N LYS A 64 -3.19 14.39 -0.96
CA LYS A 64 -1.90 14.53 -1.65
C LYS A 64 -0.88 13.47 -1.24
N LEU A 65 -0.76 13.18 0.06
CA LEU A 65 0.17 12.17 0.55
C LEU A 65 -0.27 10.76 0.15
N ALA A 66 -1.56 10.45 0.26
CA ALA A 66 -2.10 9.16 -0.14
C ALA A 66 -1.88 8.94 -1.65
N ASP A 67 -2.22 9.91 -2.50
CA ASP A 67 -2.00 9.82 -3.94
C ASP A 67 -0.54 9.57 -4.29
N LEU A 68 0.38 10.34 -3.71
CA LEU A 68 1.80 10.15 -3.96
C LEU A 68 2.24 8.71 -3.59
N GLU A 69 1.83 8.23 -2.42
CA GLU A 69 2.23 6.91 -1.92
C GLU A 69 1.65 5.76 -2.76
N PHE A 70 0.36 5.82 -3.11
CA PHE A 70 -0.28 4.77 -3.89
C PHE A 70 0.11 4.81 -5.37
N GLN A 71 0.32 5.99 -5.97
CA GLN A 71 0.84 6.09 -7.33
C GLN A 71 2.28 5.57 -7.41
N ALA A 72 3.12 5.89 -6.42
CA ALA A 72 4.47 5.32 -6.31
C ALA A 72 4.43 3.79 -6.16
N THR A 73 3.50 3.26 -5.35
CA THR A 73 3.32 1.81 -5.19
C THR A 73 2.93 1.14 -6.51
N VAL A 74 1.95 1.68 -7.24
CA VAL A 74 1.50 1.12 -8.52
C VAL A 74 2.60 1.20 -9.58
N TYR A 75 3.29 2.33 -9.67
CA TYR A 75 4.43 2.47 -10.56
C TYR A 75 5.48 1.40 -10.28
N PHE A 76 5.86 1.22 -9.02
CA PHE A 76 6.87 0.24 -8.64
C PHE A 76 6.44 -1.18 -9.01
N LEU A 77 5.19 -1.55 -8.70
CA LEU A 77 4.66 -2.87 -9.01
C LEU A 77 4.71 -3.17 -10.51
N PHE A 78 4.25 -2.25 -11.35
CA PHE A 78 4.11 -2.51 -12.79
C PHE A 78 5.39 -2.24 -13.59
N ILE A 79 6.09 -1.15 -13.31
CA ILE A 79 7.23 -0.69 -14.10
C ILE A 79 8.54 -1.31 -13.59
N VAL A 80 8.66 -1.59 -12.29
CA VAL A 80 9.87 -2.20 -11.73
C VAL A 80 9.70 -3.71 -11.66
N LEU A 81 8.72 -4.22 -10.89
CA LEU A 81 8.63 -5.64 -10.60
C LEU A 81 8.08 -6.47 -11.77
N LEU A 82 6.92 -6.09 -12.33
CA LEU A 82 6.30 -6.85 -13.42
C LEU A 82 7.15 -6.79 -14.71
N ALA A 83 7.73 -5.64 -15.02
CA ALA A 83 8.64 -5.51 -16.17
C ALA A 83 9.86 -6.42 -16.02
N TYR A 84 10.45 -6.50 -14.82
CA TYR A 84 11.55 -7.40 -14.53
C TYR A 84 11.19 -8.87 -14.82
N MET A 85 9.99 -9.29 -14.44
CA MET A 85 9.48 -10.65 -14.71
C MET A 85 9.31 -10.95 -16.20
N LYS A 86 8.87 -9.97 -17.01
CA LYS A 86 8.65 -10.15 -18.45
C LYS A 86 9.94 -10.52 -19.21
N HIS A 87 11.10 -10.14 -18.68
CA HIS A 87 12.40 -10.41 -19.30
C HIS A 87 13.00 -11.77 -18.88
N ARG A 88 12.38 -12.50 -17.95
CA ARG A 88 12.83 -13.82 -17.47
C ARG A 88 11.93 -14.89 -18.08
N LYS A 89 12.50 -15.75 -18.94
CA LYS A 89 11.74 -16.79 -19.66
C LYS A 89 11.34 -17.99 -18.79
N ASP A 90 12.08 -18.29 -17.73
CA ASP A 90 11.80 -19.43 -16.86
C ASP A 90 12.30 -19.13 -15.44
N ASN A 91 11.48 -19.50 -14.45
CA ASN A 91 11.64 -19.37 -13.00
C ASN A 91 11.42 -17.99 -12.37
N THR A 92 10.26 -17.87 -11.70
CA THR A 92 9.97 -16.80 -10.74
C THR A 92 10.86 -16.98 -9.51
N ASN A 93 12.01 -16.29 -9.46
CA ASN A 93 12.80 -16.25 -8.24
C ASN A 93 12.28 -15.13 -7.32
N LYS A 94 11.44 -15.48 -6.34
CA LYS A 94 10.94 -14.52 -5.34
C LYS A 94 12.08 -13.79 -4.61
N GLN A 95 13.23 -14.43 -4.42
CA GLN A 95 14.40 -13.79 -3.80
C GLN A 95 14.91 -12.59 -4.58
N GLU A 96 14.90 -12.66 -5.92
CA GLU A 96 15.29 -11.54 -6.78
C GLU A 96 14.24 -10.42 -6.78
N LEU A 97 12.95 -10.77 -6.69
CA LEU A 97 11.89 -9.77 -6.53
C LEU A 97 12.04 -9.04 -5.20
N PHE A 98 12.31 -9.75 -4.10
CA PHE A 98 12.57 -9.12 -2.80
C PHE A 98 13.81 -8.23 -2.80
N SER A 99 14.89 -8.63 -3.50
CA SER A 99 16.09 -7.79 -3.59
C SER A 99 15.87 -6.50 -4.39
N LYS A 100 14.88 -6.48 -5.29
CA LYS A 100 14.43 -5.26 -5.98
C LYS A 100 13.56 -4.36 -5.11
N ILE A 101 12.82 -4.91 -4.16
CA ILE A 101 12.05 -4.12 -3.18
C ILE A 101 12.99 -3.65 -2.08
N CYS A 102 13.92 -2.75 -2.43
CA CYS A 102 14.86 -2.18 -1.49
C CYS A 102 14.64 -0.67 -1.33
N TYR A 103 15.15 -0.15 -0.21
CA TYR A 103 14.89 1.22 0.23
C TYR A 103 15.23 2.26 -0.83
N SER A 104 16.42 2.19 -1.43
CA SER A 104 16.92 3.16 -2.40
C SER A 104 16.10 3.22 -3.69
N GLU A 105 15.59 2.08 -4.16
CA GLU A 105 14.78 2.01 -5.38
C GLU A 105 13.39 2.62 -5.14
N VAL A 106 12.79 2.31 -3.98
CA VAL A 106 11.51 2.90 -3.58
C VAL A 106 11.65 4.39 -3.33
N GLU A 107 12.73 4.82 -2.66
CA GLU A 107 13.06 6.23 -2.47
C GLU A 107 13.17 6.98 -3.81
N THR A 108 13.91 6.43 -4.78
CA THR A 108 14.05 7.01 -6.12
C THR A 108 12.69 7.15 -6.81
N THR A 109 11.81 6.16 -6.64
CA THR A 109 10.44 6.20 -7.19
C THR A 109 9.61 7.30 -6.53
N ILE A 110 9.70 7.46 -5.22
CA ILE A 110 9.04 8.54 -4.49
C ILE A 110 9.56 9.91 -4.97
N ASP A 111 10.87 10.06 -5.13
CA ASP A 111 11.49 11.33 -5.56
C ASP A 111 11.04 11.73 -6.97
N TYR A 112 10.86 10.76 -7.87
CA TYR A 112 10.22 10.98 -9.16
C TYR A 112 8.81 11.57 -8.99
N PHE A 113 7.96 10.99 -8.14
CA PHE A 113 6.59 11.50 -7.93
C PHE A 113 6.52 12.82 -7.15
N ILE A 114 7.46 13.08 -6.24
CA ILE A 114 7.59 14.40 -5.59
C ILE A 114 7.80 15.49 -6.65
N GLN A 115 8.71 15.25 -7.60
CA GLN A 115 9.02 16.21 -8.67
C GLN A 115 7.81 16.47 -9.59
N HIS A 116 6.96 15.47 -9.82
CA HIS A 116 5.81 15.57 -10.74
C HIS A 116 4.53 16.08 -10.07
N PHE A 117 4.28 15.73 -8.80
CA PHE A 117 3.08 16.17 -8.07
C PHE A 117 3.30 17.44 -7.22
N GLY A 118 4.54 17.87 -7.01
CA GLY A 118 4.87 19.04 -6.18
C GLY A 118 4.62 18.83 -4.68
N ASN A 119 4.33 17.60 -4.25
CA ASN A 119 4.08 17.26 -2.85
C ASN A 119 5.39 17.19 -2.06
N ARG A 120 5.35 17.56 -0.78
CA ARG A 120 6.51 17.48 0.12
C ARG A 120 6.14 16.74 1.39
N PHE A 121 7.05 15.89 1.86
CA PHE A 121 6.96 15.30 3.19
C PHE A 121 7.28 16.36 4.26
N LYS A 122 6.73 16.17 5.47
CA LYS A 122 6.99 17.04 6.61
C LYS A 122 8.47 17.10 6.97
N ASP A 123 9.13 15.96 6.91
CA ASP A 123 10.57 15.76 7.11
C ASP A 123 10.99 14.38 6.59
N LYS A 124 12.26 14.03 6.80
CA LYS A 124 12.83 12.74 6.42
C LYS A 124 12.09 11.57 7.05
N ARG A 125 11.74 11.64 8.34
CA ARG A 125 11.04 10.54 9.02
C ARG A 125 9.69 10.22 8.39
N SER A 126 8.94 11.22 7.93
CA SER A 126 7.71 10.99 7.16
C SER A 126 7.96 10.31 5.80
N LYS A 127 9.04 10.70 5.11
CA LYS A 127 9.44 10.05 3.85
C LYS A 127 9.83 8.59 4.10
N ASP A 128 10.63 8.33 5.13
CA ASP A 128 11.11 6.99 5.49
C ASP A 128 9.93 6.06 5.82
N LYS A 129 8.95 6.54 6.59
CA LYS A 129 7.72 5.78 6.87
C LYS A 129 6.87 5.50 5.62
N CYS A 130 6.83 6.42 4.67
CA CYS A 130 6.17 6.19 3.38
C CYS A 130 6.85 5.05 2.63
N ILE A 131 8.19 5.08 2.56
CA ILE A 131 9.01 4.02 1.95
C ILE A 131 8.70 2.67 2.61
N ASP A 132 8.68 2.61 3.95
CA ASP A 132 8.39 1.37 4.69
C ASP A 132 6.99 0.81 4.40
N ARG A 133 5.97 1.67 4.25
CA ARG A 133 4.61 1.23 3.86
C ARG A 133 4.57 0.70 2.43
N ILE A 134 5.24 1.36 1.48
CA ILE A 134 5.33 0.89 0.09
C ILE A 134 6.04 -0.46 0.04
N ILE A 135 7.18 -0.61 0.71
CA ILE A 135 7.94 -1.87 0.80
C ILE A 135 7.07 -2.98 1.37
N ARG A 136 6.36 -2.74 2.48
CA ARG A 136 5.43 -3.73 3.07
C ARG A 136 4.36 -4.18 2.09
N ARG A 137 3.69 -3.25 1.40
CA ARG A 137 2.69 -3.59 0.37
C ARG A 137 3.28 -4.46 -0.73
N LEU A 138 4.42 -4.05 -1.30
CA LEU A 138 5.05 -4.76 -2.41
C LEU A 138 5.54 -6.16 -1.99
N ASN A 139 6.17 -6.28 -0.82
CA ASN A 139 6.59 -7.57 -0.27
C ASN A 139 5.39 -8.50 -0.09
N PHE A 140 4.30 -7.99 0.46
CA PHE A 140 3.09 -8.78 0.64
C PHE A 140 2.52 -9.28 -0.70
N ILE A 141 2.45 -8.42 -1.72
CA ILE A 141 2.01 -8.83 -3.07
C ILE A 141 2.89 -9.95 -3.65
N VAL A 142 4.21 -9.88 -3.47
CA VAL A 142 5.17 -10.91 -3.93
C VAL A 142 5.07 -12.20 -3.10
N ILE A 143 4.77 -12.11 -1.80
CA ILE A 143 4.56 -13.28 -0.93
C ILE A 143 3.33 -14.07 -1.39
N GLU A 144 2.19 -13.40 -1.59
CA GLU A 144 0.90 -14.06 -1.84
C GLU A 144 0.76 -14.68 -3.24
N GLY A 145 1.50 -14.18 -4.25
CA GLY A 145 1.21 -14.54 -5.63
C GLY A 145 2.40 -14.55 -6.58
N ILE A 146 2.09 -14.91 -7.83
CA ILE A 146 3.01 -14.82 -8.96
C ILE A 146 2.67 -13.53 -9.71
N LEU A 147 3.68 -12.69 -9.95
CA LEU A 147 3.50 -11.41 -10.63
C LEU A 147 3.19 -11.62 -12.12
N THR A 148 1.91 -11.81 -12.41
CA THR A 148 1.33 -11.67 -13.75
C THR A 148 0.67 -10.30 -13.87
N LYS A 149 0.41 -9.87 -15.11
CA LYS A 149 -0.33 -8.62 -15.35
C LYS A 149 -1.68 -8.64 -14.64
N ASP A 150 -2.47 -9.70 -14.85
CA ASP A 150 -3.79 -9.85 -14.24
C ASP A 150 -3.74 -9.84 -12.71
N TYR A 151 -2.70 -10.45 -12.12
CA TYR A 151 -2.53 -10.44 -10.66
C TYR A 151 -2.20 -9.04 -10.15
N CYS A 152 -1.32 -8.30 -10.83
CA CYS A 152 -0.99 -6.92 -10.47
C CYS A 152 -2.21 -5.99 -10.62
N GLU A 153 -3.05 -6.20 -11.64
CA GLU A 153 -4.31 -5.47 -11.82
C GLU A 153 -5.31 -5.77 -10.70
N ARG A 154 -5.39 -7.03 -10.24
CA ARG A 154 -6.16 -7.37 -9.04
C ARG A 154 -5.60 -6.72 -7.78
N ALA A 155 -4.27 -6.63 -7.62
CA ALA A 155 -3.64 -5.98 -6.49
C ALA A 155 -4.00 -4.49 -6.37
N GLN A 156 -4.29 -3.80 -7.48
CA GLN A 156 -4.77 -2.41 -7.42
C GLN A 156 -6.11 -2.27 -6.70
N LYS A 157 -6.97 -3.30 -6.71
CA LYS A 157 -8.23 -3.31 -5.94
C LYS A 157 -7.97 -3.30 -4.43
N TYR A 158 -6.92 -3.99 -4.00
CA TYR A 158 -6.44 -3.96 -2.62
C TYR A 158 -5.92 -2.55 -2.25
N PHE A 159 -5.07 -1.95 -3.09
CA PHE A 159 -4.59 -0.58 -2.89
C PHE A 159 -5.74 0.44 -2.81
N TRP A 160 -6.76 0.29 -3.66
CA TRP A 160 -7.95 1.13 -3.62
C TRP A 160 -8.68 1.04 -2.28
N ILE A 161 -8.87 -0.18 -1.73
CA ILE A 161 -9.51 -0.36 -0.42
C ILE A 161 -8.69 0.33 0.66
N GLU A 162 -7.37 0.10 0.68
CA GLU A 162 -6.49 0.71 1.67
C GLU A 162 -6.52 2.25 1.60
N GLN A 163 -6.46 2.84 0.40
CA GLN A 163 -6.57 4.29 0.23
C GLN A 163 -7.92 4.83 0.72
N ARG A 164 -9.03 4.14 0.42
CA ARG A 164 -10.36 4.53 0.92
C ARG A 164 -10.46 4.47 2.44
N VAL A 165 -9.88 3.44 3.06
CA VAL A 165 -9.86 3.29 4.51
C VAL A 165 -9.06 4.42 5.15
N ILE A 166 -7.91 4.79 4.57
CA ILE A 166 -7.11 5.95 5.02
C ILE A 166 -7.96 7.22 5.01
N GLU A 167 -8.69 7.49 3.93
CA GLU A 167 -9.55 8.67 3.84
C GLU A 167 -10.65 8.65 4.90
N GLU A 168 -11.45 7.57 4.95
CA GLU A 168 -12.58 7.47 5.89
C GLU A 168 -12.12 7.52 7.35
N MET A 169 -10.99 6.90 7.68
CA MET A 169 -10.42 6.96 9.02
C MET A 169 -9.82 8.33 9.33
N SER A 170 -9.18 9.00 8.37
CA SER A 170 -8.65 10.36 8.58
C SER A 170 -9.76 11.33 8.98
N VAL A 171 -10.95 11.21 8.38
CA VAL A 171 -12.13 12.02 8.74
C VAL A 171 -12.54 11.78 10.19
N LYS A 172 -12.54 10.52 10.64
CA LYS A 172 -12.85 10.17 12.04
C LYS A 172 -11.78 10.70 12.99
N VAL A 173 -10.50 10.53 12.65
CA VAL A 173 -9.36 11.04 13.43
C VAL A 173 -9.47 12.55 13.61
N PHE A 174 -9.65 13.32 12.54
CA PHE A 174 -9.67 14.79 12.63
C PHE A 174 -10.96 15.38 13.21
N LYS A 175 -12.01 14.57 13.41
CA LYS A 175 -13.19 14.96 14.20
C LYS A 175 -12.95 14.89 15.72
N GLU A 176 -11.93 14.15 16.17
CA GLU A 176 -11.62 14.05 17.59
C GLU A 176 -11.00 15.34 18.13
N LYS A 177 -11.45 15.74 19.33
CA LYS A 177 -11.11 17.04 19.92
C LYS A 177 -9.72 17.10 20.56
N THR A 178 -9.24 15.98 21.10
CA THR A 178 -7.97 15.91 21.85
C THR A 178 -6.97 15.01 21.14
N ASP A 179 -5.69 15.29 21.30
CA ASP A 179 -4.64 14.54 20.59
C ASP A 179 -4.57 13.08 21.03
N ASP A 180 -4.86 12.76 22.29
CA ASP A 180 -4.98 11.38 22.75
C ASP A 180 -6.12 10.64 22.06
N LYS A 181 -7.27 11.29 21.89
CA LYS A 181 -8.41 10.70 21.16
C LYS A 181 -8.10 10.52 19.68
N LYS A 182 -7.42 11.49 19.06
CA LYS A 182 -6.94 11.36 17.68
C LYS A 182 -6.01 10.15 17.53
N ARG A 183 -5.01 10.02 18.41
CA ARG A 183 -4.06 8.89 18.42
C ARG A 183 -4.76 7.55 18.63
N ASN A 184 -5.70 7.47 19.58
CA ASN A 184 -6.49 6.27 19.81
C ASN A 184 -7.38 5.91 18.60
N MET A 185 -7.91 6.91 17.89
CA MET A 185 -8.67 6.68 16.67
C MET A 185 -7.79 6.19 15.52
N CYS A 186 -6.53 6.63 15.43
CA CYS A 186 -5.58 6.12 14.43
C CYS A 186 -5.37 4.60 14.55
N ILE A 187 -5.32 4.08 15.78
CA ILE A 187 -5.07 2.66 16.09
C ILE A 187 -6.35 1.87 16.39
N ASN A 188 -7.51 2.38 15.96
CA ASN A 188 -8.80 1.72 16.19
C ASN A 188 -9.00 0.58 15.17
N GLU A 189 -8.34 -0.55 15.43
CA GLU A 189 -8.39 -1.74 14.59
C GLU A 189 -9.83 -2.21 14.28
N LEU A 190 -10.74 -2.13 15.25
CA LEU A 190 -12.15 -2.50 15.06
C LEU A 190 -12.83 -1.60 14.03
N ALA A 191 -12.62 -0.30 14.11
CA ALA A 191 -13.15 0.66 13.15
C ALA A 191 -12.56 0.44 11.76
N ILE A 192 -11.26 0.16 11.68
CA ILE A 192 -10.55 -0.12 10.42
C ILE A 192 -11.10 -1.40 9.77
N LYS A 193 -11.13 -2.53 10.50
CA LYS A 193 -11.66 -3.81 10.00
C LYS A 193 -13.12 -3.72 9.59
N SER A 194 -13.92 -2.96 10.34
CA SER A 194 -15.33 -2.70 9.99
C SER A 194 -15.45 -1.98 8.63
N LEU A 195 -14.61 -0.97 8.37
CA LEU A 195 -14.56 -0.28 7.09
C LEU A 195 -14.11 -1.21 5.96
N ILE A 196 -13.05 -2.00 6.17
CA ILE A 196 -12.57 -2.98 5.18
C ILE A 196 -13.72 -3.93 4.81
N SER A 197 -14.40 -4.53 5.79
CA SER A 197 -15.53 -5.45 5.55
C SER A 197 -16.70 -4.80 4.79
N LYS A 198 -16.97 -3.51 5.03
CA LYS A 198 -17.98 -2.76 4.27
C LYS A 198 -17.54 -2.58 2.82
N LEU A 199 -16.28 -2.23 2.57
CA LEU A 199 -15.73 -2.00 1.24
C LEU A 199 -15.59 -3.29 0.43
N GLU A 200 -15.17 -4.39 1.06
CA GLU A 200 -15.15 -5.74 0.47
C GLU A 200 -16.52 -6.09 -0.13
N ARG A 201 -17.59 -5.95 0.67
CA ARG A 201 -18.97 -6.22 0.23
C ARG A 201 -19.43 -5.25 -0.87
N GLY A 202 -19.15 -3.96 -0.72
CA GLY A 202 -19.61 -2.94 -1.66
C GLY A 202 -18.98 -3.04 -3.06
N ARG A 203 -17.80 -3.67 -3.17
CA ARG A 203 -17.07 -3.79 -4.44
C ARG A 203 -16.88 -5.22 -4.94
N ASN A 204 -17.50 -6.20 -4.27
CA ASN A 204 -17.31 -7.62 -4.53
C ASN A 204 -15.80 -8.00 -4.59
N ILE A 205 -15.04 -7.55 -3.58
CA ILE A 205 -13.62 -7.86 -3.41
C ILE A 205 -13.48 -8.64 -2.11
N LYS A 206 -12.68 -9.69 -2.13
CA LYS A 206 -12.30 -10.42 -0.91
C LYS A 206 -10.80 -10.37 -0.71
N LEU A 207 -10.39 -9.77 0.40
CA LEU A 207 -9.02 -9.72 0.87
C LEU A 207 -8.72 -10.96 1.71
N SER A 208 -7.48 -11.47 1.64
CA SER A 208 -7.01 -12.51 2.57
C SER A 208 -6.81 -11.91 3.97
N ASP A 209 -6.81 -12.75 5.01
CA ASP A 209 -6.58 -12.28 6.38
C ASP A 209 -5.23 -11.56 6.53
N GLY A 210 -4.22 -12.02 5.78
CA GLY A 210 -2.92 -11.35 5.68
C GLY A 210 -3.02 -9.95 5.04
N MET A 211 -3.81 -9.80 3.97
CA MET A 211 -4.07 -8.47 3.36
C MET A 211 -4.77 -7.54 4.35
N ILE A 212 -5.75 -8.05 5.09
CA ILE A 212 -6.47 -7.28 6.11
C ILE A 212 -5.51 -6.83 7.21
N ALA A 213 -4.69 -7.73 7.76
CA ALA A 213 -3.70 -7.39 8.77
C ALA A 213 -2.68 -6.36 8.27
N ASN A 214 -2.19 -6.51 7.04
CA ASN A 214 -1.29 -5.54 6.43
C ASN A 214 -1.97 -4.17 6.22
N THR A 215 -3.23 -4.17 5.77
CA THR A 215 -4.05 -2.94 5.61
C THR A 215 -4.20 -2.21 6.94
N VAL A 216 -4.53 -2.94 8.01
CA VAL A 216 -4.66 -2.36 9.35
C VAL A 216 -3.37 -1.68 9.76
N SER A 217 -2.24 -2.42 9.75
CA SER A 217 -0.95 -1.88 10.18
C SER A 217 -0.50 -0.66 9.33
N THR A 218 -0.70 -0.69 8.02
CA THR A 218 -0.31 0.41 7.12
C THR A 218 -1.19 1.64 7.28
N VAL A 219 -2.50 1.47 7.48
CA VAL A 219 -3.44 2.55 7.79
C VAL A 219 -3.07 3.22 9.12
N GLU A 220 -2.84 2.43 10.17
CA GLU A 220 -2.47 2.94 11.49
C GLU A 220 -1.20 3.79 11.43
N ASP A 221 -0.15 3.28 10.78
CA ASP A 221 1.11 3.98 10.61
C ASP A 221 0.97 5.27 9.80
N PHE A 222 0.14 5.27 8.75
CA PHE A 222 -0.14 6.45 7.94
C PHE A 222 -0.83 7.53 8.79
N LEU A 223 -1.90 7.16 9.49
CA LEU A 223 -2.68 8.10 10.31
C LEU A 223 -1.86 8.66 11.49
N LEU A 224 -1.03 7.83 12.13
CA LEU A 224 -0.13 8.29 13.18
C LEU A 224 0.93 9.27 12.66
N ASP A 225 1.42 9.08 11.43
CA ASP A 225 2.37 10.02 10.83
C ASP A 225 1.71 11.35 10.43
N LEU A 226 0.43 11.34 10.05
CA LEU A 226 -0.34 12.57 9.84
C LEU A 226 -0.47 13.42 11.12
N LEU A 227 -0.55 12.80 12.30
CA LEU A 227 -0.63 13.52 13.57
C LEU A 227 0.72 14.03 14.08
N ARG A 228 1.82 13.56 13.50
CA ARG A 228 3.16 13.91 13.95
C ARG A 228 3.54 15.34 13.56
N GLU A 229 4.17 16.06 14.48
CA GLU A 229 4.85 17.33 14.19
C GLU A 229 6.14 17.10 13.43
N ALA A 230 6.54 18.05 12.58
CA ALA A 230 7.82 17.97 11.89
C ALA A 230 8.98 17.98 12.90
N GLU A 231 10.04 17.23 12.60
CA GLU A 231 11.28 17.28 13.37
C GLU A 231 11.91 18.67 13.18
N ILE A 232 11.69 19.55 14.15
CA ILE A 232 12.45 20.79 14.23
C ILE A 232 13.86 20.38 14.65
N ASN A 233 14.83 20.60 13.76
CA ASN A 233 16.25 20.61 14.12
C ASN A 233 16.44 21.67 15.20
N LYS A 234 16.28 21.30 16.48
CA LYS A 234 16.64 22.19 17.59
C LYS A 234 18.13 22.50 17.42
N PRO A 235 18.55 23.77 17.35
CA PRO A 235 19.95 24.11 17.45
C PRO A 235 20.48 23.48 18.74
N SER A 236 21.59 22.75 18.66
CA SER A 236 22.21 22.19 19.85
C SER A 236 22.53 23.33 20.82
N LYS A 237 22.10 23.18 22.07
CA LYS A 237 22.39 24.14 23.16
C LYS A 237 23.88 24.27 23.50
N GLU A 238 24.77 23.62 22.76
CA GLU A 238 26.23 23.64 22.98
C GLU A 238 26.93 24.87 22.37
N SER A 239 26.23 25.73 21.62
CA SER A 239 26.80 26.96 21.06
C SER A 239 26.69 28.19 21.96
N LEU A 240 26.08 28.10 23.15
CA LEU A 240 25.84 29.24 24.06
C LEU A 240 26.69 29.23 25.34
N LYS A 241 27.85 28.57 25.33
CA LYS A 241 28.86 28.69 26.41
C LYS A 241 30.27 28.93 25.85
N LYS A 242 30.45 30.02 25.12
CA LYS A 242 31.75 30.70 24.98
C LYS A 242 31.52 32.19 24.74
N GLU A 243 31.27 32.92 25.82
CA GLU A 243 31.73 34.30 26.01
C GLU A 243 32.29 34.42 27.41
#